data_AF-A0A388NM70-F1
#
_entry.id   AF-A0A388NM70-F1
#
_cell.length_a   1.000
_cell.length_b   1.000
_cell.length_c   1.000
_cell.angle_alpha   90.00
_cell.angle_beta   90.00
_cell.angle_gamma   90.00
#
_symmetry.space_group_name_H-M   'P 1'
#
loop_
_entity.id
_entity.type
_entity.pdbx_description
1 polymer ?
#
loop_
_entity_poly.entity_id
_entity_poly.type
_entity_poly.pdbx_seq_one_letter_code
_entity_poly.pdbx_strand_id
1 'polypeptide(L)'
;MQTKHKNMQIAGVIFLVSALVLGACAAPAPAPEPVAAAPAPEPTKVPAVPATDVPFVPAAAVVDWSVATAAGNMDDLTAAAQVEGALNVITLPVDWCNYGEMIDTFSAKYGIKVNSLNPDGGSADEIQAIKDNKENKGPQAPDVIDVGPAYGPTSKEEGLLAPYKVATWDTIVGDKDPDGYYVVDYNGVMVFEVNTDVVKDVPKDWADLLDPKYKGQVALAGDPRASNQAAQSVFAAGMASGGTLDDTTAGLEFFKKLNASGNLLPLIAGSGTIAKGETPITFQWNYLALANADTFAGNPPLEIVYPSSVNWVGTICRRLVPMLRTRQRRACGKSTSIPTSAS
;
A
#
# COMPACT_ATOMS: atom_id res chain seq x y z
N MET A 1 73.02 13.61 -45.50
CA MET A 1 72.32 13.64 -44.19
C MET A 1 71.14 12.68 -44.30
N GLN A 2 71.23 11.37 -44.01
CA GLN A 2 71.26 10.72 -42.66
C GLN A 2 70.21 11.38 -41.73
N THR A 3 69.18 10.74 -41.16
CA THR A 3 68.78 9.31 -40.97
C THR A 3 67.33 9.31 -40.43
N LYS A 4 66.39 8.53 -40.99
CA LYS A 4 65.86 7.19 -40.59
C LYS A 4 64.93 7.09 -39.36
N HIS A 5 63.71 6.62 -39.66
CA HIS A 5 62.85 5.64 -38.97
C HIS A 5 63.50 4.73 -37.91
N LYS A 6 62.75 4.30 -36.87
CA LYS A 6 62.00 3.00 -36.78
C LYS A 6 61.59 2.63 -35.33
N ASN A 7 60.49 1.86 -35.25
CA ASN A 7 59.95 1.04 -34.15
C ASN A 7 60.98 0.26 -33.31
N MET A 8 60.66 -0.09 -32.05
CA MET A 8 60.77 -1.47 -31.52
C MET A 8 60.10 -1.66 -30.15
N GLN A 9 59.34 -2.75 -29.98
CA GLN A 9 58.99 -3.40 -28.70
C GLN A 9 60.22 -4.03 -28.06
N ILE A 10 60.29 -4.12 -26.72
CA ILE A 10 61.02 -5.20 -26.01
C ILE A 10 60.27 -5.59 -24.73
N ALA A 11 60.09 -6.90 -24.57
CA ALA A 11 59.54 -7.60 -23.42
C ALA A 11 60.64 -8.05 -22.43
N GLY A 12 60.28 -8.10 -21.14
CA GLY A 12 60.65 -9.16 -20.18
C GLY A 12 62.06 -9.20 -19.58
N VAL A 13 62.15 -9.11 -18.24
CA VAL A 13 63.08 -9.91 -17.42
C VAL A 13 62.42 -10.28 -16.09
N ILE A 14 62.43 -11.59 -15.83
CA ILE A 14 62.06 -12.34 -14.64
C ILE A 14 63.25 -12.36 -13.67
N PHE A 15 63.04 -12.18 -12.37
CA PHE A 15 63.88 -12.85 -11.35
C PHE A 15 63.05 -13.26 -10.13
N LEU A 16 62.99 -14.58 -9.94
CA LEU A 16 62.56 -15.29 -8.74
C LEU A 16 63.57 -15.06 -7.60
N VAL A 17 63.09 -14.81 -6.39
CA VAL A 17 63.71 -15.32 -5.15
C VAL A 17 62.58 -15.86 -4.26
N SER A 18 62.63 -17.17 -4.03
CA SER A 18 61.71 -17.92 -3.19
C SER A 18 62.07 -17.83 -1.69
N ALA A 19 61.00 -17.76 -0.89
CA ALA A 19 60.78 -18.45 0.39
C ALA A 19 61.69 -18.16 1.60
N LEU A 20 61.08 -17.56 2.64
CA LEU A 20 61.06 -18.20 3.96
C LEU A 20 59.74 -17.88 4.68
N VAL A 21 59.03 -18.95 5.03
CA VAL A 21 57.81 -18.99 5.85
C VAL A 21 58.23 -19.03 7.32
N LEU A 22 57.69 -18.13 8.14
CA LEU A 22 57.40 -18.37 9.56
C LEU A 22 56.33 -17.38 10.03
N GLY A 23 55.34 -17.93 10.74
CA GLY A 23 54.01 -17.37 10.85
C GLY A 23 53.83 -16.22 11.82
N ALA A 24 52.78 -15.46 11.56
CA ALA A 24 51.94 -14.82 12.55
C ALA A 24 50.59 -14.52 11.89
N CYS A 25 49.60 -15.36 12.16
CA CYS A 25 48.20 -14.99 12.02
C CYS A 25 47.96 -13.80 12.95
N ALA A 26 47.98 -12.57 12.42
CA ALA A 26 47.48 -11.42 13.12
C ALA A 26 45.95 -11.51 13.13
N ALA A 27 45.40 -11.86 14.28
CA ALA A 27 43.97 -11.84 14.54
C ALA A 27 43.39 -10.44 14.26
N PRO A 28 42.13 -10.36 13.79
CA PRO A 28 41.44 -9.08 13.65
C PRO A 28 41.37 -8.38 15.01
N ALA A 29 41.48 -7.05 14.98
CA ALA A 29 41.44 -6.19 16.16
C ALA A 29 40.24 -6.53 17.08
N PRO A 30 40.42 -6.51 18.40
CA PRO A 30 39.34 -6.82 19.34
C PRO A 30 38.19 -5.82 19.17
N ALA A 31 36.97 -6.35 19.12
CA ALA A 31 35.75 -5.57 19.19
C ALA A 31 35.77 -4.67 20.43
N PRO A 32 35.21 -3.45 20.38
CA PRO A 32 35.09 -2.61 21.56
C PRO A 32 34.31 -3.36 22.64
N GLU A 33 34.85 -3.39 23.86
CA GLU A 33 34.21 -4.02 25.01
C GLU A 33 32.80 -3.44 25.23
N PRO A 34 31.83 -4.25 25.67
CA PRO A 34 30.51 -3.76 25.98
C PRO A 34 30.60 -2.77 27.13
N VAL A 35 30.33 -1.49 26.83
CA VAL A 35 30.13 -0.46 27.85
C VAL A 35 28.96 -0.94 28.71
N ALA A 36 29.25 -1.19 29.99
CA ALA A 36 28.23 -1.55 30.98
C ALA A 36 27.11 -0.51 30.92
N ALA A 37 25.89 -0.98 30.64
CA ALA A 37 24.71 -0.14 30.65
C ALA A 37 24.62 0.55 32.03
N ALA A 38 24.52 1.88 32.01
CA ALA A 38 24.17 2.64 33.21
C ALA A 38 22.85 2.05 33.78
N PRO A 39 22.74 1.88 35.10
CA PRO A 39 21.51 1.40 35.71
C PRO A 39 20.37 2.35 35.34
N ALA A 40 19.26 1.78 34.86
CA ALA A 40 18.04 2.52 34.59
C ALA A 40 17.65 3.36 35.82
N PRO A 41 17.25 4.63 35.66
CA PRO A 41 16.72 5.39 36.78
C PRO A 41 15.53 4.61 37.38
N GLU A 42 15.54 4.44 38.70
CA GLU A 42 14.41 3.84 39.42
C GLU A 42 13.11 4.57 39.01
N PRO A 43 12.01 3.85 38.76
CA PRO A 43 10.76 4.48 38.36
C PRO A 43 10.31 5.42 39.49
N THR A 44 10.38 6.72 39.22
CA THR A 44 9.74 7.74 40.03
C THR A 44 8.28 7.34 40.19
N LYS A 45 7.93 7.04 41.46
CA LYS A 45 6.62 6.62 41.92
C LYS A 45 5.60 7.70 41.53
N VAL A 46 4.92 7.52 40.41
CA VAL A 46 3.75 8.32 40.04
C VAL A 46 2.73 8.13 41.17
N PRO A 47 2.20 9.20 41.79
CA PRO A 47 1.18 9.06 42.82
C PRO A 47 -0.01 8.32 42.23
N ALA A 48 -0.42 7.23 42.89
CA ALA A 48 -1.64 6.51 42.54
C ALA A 48 -2.81 7.49 42.62
N VAL A 49 -3.43 7.80 41.48
CA VAL A 49 -4.70 8.50 41.45
C VAL A 49 -5.74 7.55 42.05
N PRO A 50 -6.49 7.95 43.10
CA PRO A 50 -7.50 7.10 43.69
C PRO A 50 -8.59 6.79 42.67
N ALA A 51 -8.84 5.49 42.46
CA ALA A 51 -9.93 5.01 41.63
C ALA A 51 -11.26 5.28 42.34
N THR A 52 -11.90 6.39 41.99
CA THR A 52 -13.30 6.65 42.36
C THR A 52 -14.06 7.15 41.13
N ASP A 53 -15.07 6.34 40.77
CA ASP A 53 -16.31 6.69 40.06
C ASP A 53 -16.26 7.00 38.55
N VAL A 54 -15.67 6.10 37.76
CA VAL A 54 -16.16 5.88 36.39
C VAL A 54 -17.24 4.79 36.45
N PRO A 55 -18.49 5.04 36.02
CA PRO A 55 -19.54 4.02 36.07
C PRO A 55 -19.15 2.81 35.22
N PHE A 56 -19.10 1.66 35.88
CA PHE A 56 -18.88 0.34 35.28
C PHE A 56 -19.98 0.04 34.25
N VAL A 57 -19.62 0.05 32.97
CA VAL A 57 -20.47 -0.46 31.89
C VAL A 57 -20.33 -1.99 31.85
N PRO A 58 -21.41 -2.78 31.89
CA PRO A 58 -21.33 -4.23 31.85
C PRO A 58 -20.75 -4.72 30.52
N ALA A 59 -19.87 -5.72 30.56
CA ALA A 59 -19.22 -6.28 29.38
C ALA A 59 -20.24 -6.95 28.43
N ALA A 60 -20.29 -6.48 27.18
CA ALA A 60 -21.15 -7.02 26.13
C ALA A 60 -20.74 -8.45 25.69
N ALA A 61 -21.72 -9.21 25.20
CA ALA A 61 -21.58 -10.58 24.69
C ALA A 61 -20.61 -10.68 23.49
N VAL A 62 -20.28 -11.92 23.08
CA VAL A 62 -19.62 -12.19 21.78
C VAL A 62 -20.42 -11.47 20.69
N VAL A 63 -19.82 -10.44 20.09
CA VAL A 63 -20.46 -9.69 19.00
C VAL A 63 -20.31 -10.53 17.74
N ASP A 64 -21.42 -11.10 17.30
CA ASP A 64 -21.53 -11.61 15.95
C ASP A 64 -21.60 -10.41 15.01
N TRP A 65 -20.49 -10.10 14.34
CA TRP A 65 -20.38 -8.95 13.43
C TRP A 65 -21.28 -9.07 12.20
N SER A 66 -21.84 -10.26 11.91
CA SER A 66 -22.87 -10.41 10.88
C SER A 66 -24.22 -9.80 11.28
N VAL A 67 -24.41 -9.51 12.58
CA VAL A 67 -25.62 -8.88 13.15
C VAL A 67 -25.30 -7.62 13.97
N ALA A 68 -24.05 -7.16 13.99
CA ALA A 68 -23.67 -5.93 14.65
C ALA A 68 -24.29 -4.74 13.92
N THR A 69 -25.16 -4.00 14.61
CA THR A 69 -25.63 -2.68 14.17
C THR A 69 -24.66 -1.62 14.67
N ALA A 70 -24.57 -0.48 13.96
CA ALA A 70 -23.66 0.61 14.30
C ALA A 70 -23.72 0.92 15.79
N ALA A 71 -22.57 0.92 16.48
CA ALA A 71 -22.54 1.18 17.89
C ALA A 71 -23.02 2.61 18.14
N GLY A 72 -24.17 2.77 18.80
CA GLY A 72 -24.63 4.01 19.39
C GLY A 72 -24.35 5.28 18.57
N ASN A 73 -23.87 6.32 19.25
CA ASN A 73 -23.39 7.55 18.63
C ASN A 73 -21.87 7.47 18.35
N MET A 74 -21.31 8.49 17.68
CA MET A 74 -19.88 8.53 17.34
C MET A 74 -18.95 8.51 18.56
N ASP A 75 -19.40 9.01 19.71
CA ASP A 75 -18.60 9.03 20.94
C ASP A 75 -18.46 7.61 21.51
N ASP A 76 -19.52 6.82 21.47
CA ASP A 76 -19.50 5.41 21.89
C ASP A 76 -18.56 4.57 21.01
N LEU A 77 -18.60 4.78 19.69
CA LEU A 77 -17.67 4.15 18.73
C LEU A 77 -16.22 4.53 19.02
N THR A 78 -15.98 5.82 19.28
CA THR A 78 -14.65 6.35 19.58
C THR A 78 -14.11 5.75 20.87
N ALA A 79 -14.91 5.72 21.94
CA ALA A 79 -14.53 5.14 23.21
C ALA A 79 -14.22 3.64 23.09
N ALA A 80 -15.04 2.88 22.35
CA ALA A 80 -14.79 1.47 22.09
C ALA A 80 -13.47 1.25 21.31
N ALA A 81 -13.24 2.04 20.25
CA ALA A 81 -12.02 1.95 19.46
C ALA A 81 -10.75 2.35 20.26
N GLN A 82 -10.87 3.31 21.18
CA GLN A 82 -9.80 3.67 22.12
C GLN A 82 -9.45 2.54 23.08
N VAL A 83 -10.45 1.78 23.57
CA VAL A 83 -10.22 0.58 24.38
C VAL A 83 -9.48 -0.50 23.58
N GLU A 84 -9.76 -0.61 22.28
CA GLU A 84 -9.03 -1.53 21.40
C GLU A 84 -7.59 -1.09 21.13
N GLY A 85 -7.35 0.22 21.06
CA GLY A 85 -6.04 0.88 21.08
C GLY A 85 -5.18 0.75 19.82
N ALA A 86 -5.58 -0.10 18.87
CA ALA A 86 -4.87 -0.25 17.60
C ALA A 86 -5.80 -0.66 16.44
N LEU A 87 -5.55 -0.04 15.29
CA LEU A 87 -6.15 -0.31 13.98
C LEU A 87 -5.07 -0.87 13.04
N ASN A 88 -5.29 -2.03 12.42
CA ASN A 88 -4.39 -2.62 11.44
C ASN A 88 -4.94 -2.33 10.04
N VAL A 89 -4.20 -1.58 9.25
CA VAL A 89 -4.49 -1.34 7.84
C VAL A 89 -3.49 -2.14 7.00
N ILE A 90 -3.82 -2.41 5.74
CA ILE A 90 -2.93 -3.10 4.81
C ILE A 90 -2.88 -2.33 3.50
N THR A 91 -1.72 -2.32 2.83
CA THR A 91 -1.48 -1.66 1.53
C THR A 91 -2.00 -0.21 1.45
N LEU A 92 -1.88 0.53 2.57
CA LEU A 92 -2.09 1.97 2.62
C LEU A 92 -0.73 2.68 2.73
N PRO A 93 0.09 2.73 1.65
CA PRO A 93 1.36 3.43 1.70
C PRO A 93 1.12 4.94 1.86
N VAL A 94 2.07 5.62 2.50
CA VAL A 94 1.92 7.01 2.95
C VAL A 94 1.76 8.01 1.80
N ASP A 95 2.27 7.68 0.63
CA ASP A 95 2.24 8.46 -0.60
C ASP A 95 1.01 8.18 -1.47
N TRP A 96 0.13 7.27 -1.05
CA TRP A 96 -1.10 6.96 -1.76
C TRP A 96 -2.28 7.76 -1.22
N CYS A 97 -2.92 8.55 -2.09
CA CYS A 97 -4.15 9.31 -1.78
C CYS A 97 -4.08 10.10 -0.46
N ASN A 98 -2.89 10.57 -0.05
CA ASN A 98 -2.64 11.24 1.22
C ASN A 98 -2.88 10.39 2.50
N TYR A 99 -2.71 9.07 2.43
CA TYR A 99 -2.86 8.20 3.61
C TYR A 99 -1.89 8.53 4.74
N GLY A 100 -0.69 9.05 4.46
CA GLY A 100 0.25 9.47 5.51
C GLY A 100 -0.36 10.49 6.46
N GLU A 101 -0.84 11.62 5.94
CA GLU A 101 -1.47 12.67 6.76
C GLU A 101 -2.79 12.20 7.39
N MET A 102 -3.58 11.41 6.67
CA MET A 102 -4.84 10.86 7.21
C MET A 102 -4.59 9.94 8.41
N ILE A 103 -3.59 9.07 8.32
CA ILE A 103 -3.20 8.15 9.40
C ILE A 103 -2.67 8.95 10.59
N ASP A 104 -1.76 9.90 10.37
CA ASP A 104 -1.19 10.73 11.44
C ASP A 104 -2.27 11.55 12.17
N THR A 105 -3.17 12.18 11.40
CA THR A 105 -4.27 12.98 11.95
C THR A 105 -5.28 12.11 12.69
N PHE A 106 -5.59 10.91 12.17
CA PHE A 106 -6.46 9.94 12.85
C PHE A 106 -5.85 9.50 14.18
N SER A 107 -4.58 9.10 14.18
CA SER A 107 -3.87 8.67 15.38
C SER A 107 -3.78 9.79 16.41
N ALA A 108 -3.49 11.02 15.99
CA ALA A 108 -3.44 12.19 16.88
C ALA A 108 -4.81 12.54 17.48
N LYS A 109 -5.87 12.50 16.67
CA LYS A 109 -7.23 12.86 17.09
C LYS A 109 -7.82 11.85 18.07
N TYR A 110 -7.66 10.56 17.80
CA TYR A 110 -8.34 9.51 18.57
C TYR A 110 -7.44 8.78 19.57
N GLY A 111 -6.12 8.99 19.53
CA GLY A 111 -5.18 8.26 20.39
C GLY A 111 -5.07 6.77 20.06
N ILE A 112 -5.42 6.39 18.82
CA ILE A 112 -5.41 5.00 18.35
C ILE A 112 -4.17 4.81 17.46
N LYS A 113 -3.37 3.78 17.76
CA LYS A 113 -2.21 3.44 16.92
C LYS A 113 -2.66 2.81 15.62
N VAL A 114 -2.18 3.28 14.47
CA VAL A 114 -2.35 2.59 13.19
C VAL A 114 -1.12 1.73 12.90
N ASN A 115 -1.31 0.44 12.65
CA ASN A 115 -0.27 -0.46 12.14
C ASN A 115 -0.50 -0.65 10.64
N SER A 116 0.46 -0.27 9.80
CA SER A 116 0.39 -0.49 8.34
C SER A 116 1.11 -1.78 7.98
N LEU A 117 0.36 -2.74 7.44
CA LEU A 117 0.82 -4.03 6.96
C LEU A 117 1.11 -3.95 5.46
N ASN A 118 2.23 -4.54 5.02
CA ASN A 118 2.60 -4.66 3.61
C ASN A 118 2.28 -3.41 2.77
N PRO A 119 2.87 -2.23 3.08
CA PRO A 119 2.52 -0.98 2.41
C PRO A 119 2.77 -1.02 0.89
N ASP A 120 3.69 -1.86 0.43
CA ASP A 120 4.06 -2.00 -0.99
C ASP A 120 3.23 -3.07 -1.73
N GLY A 121 2.25 -3.70 -1.07
CA GLY A 121 1.42 -4.74 -1.66
C GLY A 121 0.29 -4.20 -2.55
N GLY A 122 -0.41 -5.11 -3.23
CA GLY A 122 -1.59 -4.80 -4.03
C GLY A 122 -2.88 -5.43 -3.49
N SER A 123 -4.01 -5.14 -4.14
CA SER A 123 -5.33 -5.62 -3.72
C SER A 123 -5.43 -7.14 -3.58
N ALA A 124 -4.70 -7.91 -4.39
CA ALA A 124 -4.64 -9.37 -4.24
C ALA A 124 -3.97 -9.80 -2.91
N ASP A 125 -2.93 -9.08 -2.48
CA ASP A 125 -2.22 -9.34 -1.22
C ASP A 125 -3.10 -9.02 -0.02
N GLU A 126 -3.93 -7.97 -0.10
CA GLU A 126 -4.92 -7.65 0.93
C GLU A 126 -5.90 -8.79 1.16
N ILE A 127 -6.49 -9.30 0.07
CA ILE A 127 -7.45 -10.40 0.12
C ILE A 127 -6.78 -11.68 0.63
N GLN A 128 -5.55 -11.95 0.19
CA GLN A 128 -4.79 -13.09 0.68
C GLN A 128 -4.46 -12.96 2.17
N ALA A 129 -4.09 -11.76 2.64
CA ALA A 129 -3.83 -11.51 4.05
C ALA A 129 -5.08 -11.75 4.91
N ILE A 130 -6.29 -11.39 4.44
CA ILE A 130 -7.53 -11.74 5.13
C ILE A 130 -7.66 -13.26 5.23
N LYS A 131 -7.47 -13.98 4.11
CA LYS A 131 -7.60 -15.45 4.06
C LYS A 131 -6.63 -16.15 5.00
N ASP A 132 -5.37 -15.74 5.01
CA ASP A 132 -4.31 -16.33 5.83
C ASP A 132 -4.49 -16.02 7.32
N ASN A 133 -5.13 -14.90 7.64
CA ASN A 133 -5.31 -14.42 9.00
C ASN A 133 -6.74 -14.58 9.53
N LYS A 134 -7.60 -15.39 8.89
CA LYS A 134 -8.99 -15.61 9.32
C LYS A 134 -9.14 -15.94 10.81
N GLU A 135 -8.24 -16.76 11.35
CA GLU A 135 -8.26 -17.15 12.77
C GLU A 135 -7.32 -16.30 13.65
N ASN A 136 -6.57 -15.39 13.05
CA ASN A 136 -5.59 -14.56 13.73
C ASN A 136 -6.27 -13.34 14.36
N LYS A 137 -5.98 -13.10 15.64
CA LYS A 137 -6.51 -11.98 16.43
C LYS A 137 -5.41 -10.98 16.82
N GLY A 138 -4.21 -11.20 16.31
CA GLY A 138 -3.04 -10.35 16.49
C GLY A 138 -2.96 -9.24 15.44
N PRO A 139 -1.91 -8.41 15.50
CA PRO A 139 -1.77 -7.23 14.65
C PRO A 139 -1.48 -7.54 13.17
N GLN A 140 -1.43 -8.83 12.79
CA GLN A 140 -1.20 -9.27 11.41
C GLN A 140 -2.50 -9.53 10.65
N ALA A 141 -3.65 -9.51 11.33
CA ALA A 141 -4.96 -9.53 10.67
C ALA A 141 -5.33 -8.09 10.28
N PRO A 142 -5.57 -7.81 8.99
CA PRO A 142 -6.02 -6.49 8.56
C PRO A 142 -7.45 -6.24 9.05
N ASP A 143 -7.70 -5.02 9.52
CA ASP A 143 -9.02 -4.56 9.97
C ASP A 143 -9.75 -3.80 8.85
N VAL A 144 -9.00 -3.13 7.97
CA VAL A 144 -9.50 -2.37 6.82
C VAL A 144 -8.66 -2.67 5.58
N ILE A 145 -9.33 -2.81 4.43
CA ILE A 145 -8.75 -2.96 3.09
C ILE A 145 -9.18 -1.82 2.17
N ASP A 146 -8.39 -1.53 1.14
CA ASP A 146 -8.63 -0.51 0.10
C ASP A 146 -8.33 -1.09 -1.29
N VAL A 147 -9.31 -1.80 -1.85
CA VAL A 147 -9.15 -2.68 -3.01
C VAL A 147 -9.80 -2.12 -4.27
N GLY A 148 -9.34 -2.59 -5.44
CA GLY A 148 -10.04 -2.35 -6.70
C GLY A 148 -11.50 -2.85 -6.69
N PRO A 149 -12.36 -2.32 -7.57
CA PRO A 149 -13.81 -2.50 -7.48
C PRO A 149 -14.25 -3.95 -7.76
N ALA A 150 -13.47 -4.68 -8.57
CA ALA A 150 -13.69 -6.10 -8.85
C ALA A 150 -13.50 -7.00 -7.61
N TYR A 151 -12.71 -6.56 -6.62
CA TYR A 151 -12.44 -7.34 -5.40
C TYR A 151 -13.56 -7.21 -4.36
N GLY A 152 -14.41 -6.18 -4.43
CA GLY A 152 -15.52 -5.98 -3.49
C GLY A 152 -16.57 -7.11 -3.56
N PRO A 153 -17.21 -7.34 -4.73
CA PRO A 153 -18.20 -8.40 -4.90
C PRO A 153 -17.64 -9.80 -4.61
N THR A 154 -16.44 -10.11 -5.12
CA THR A 154 -15.80 -11.42 -4.90
C THR A 154 -15.49 -11.66 -3.41
N SER A 155 -15.00 -10.65 -2.70
CA SER A 155 -14.77 -10.75 -1.26
C SER A 155 -16.05 -10.87 -0.43
N LYS A 156 -17.16 -10.27 -0.89
CA LYS A 156 -18.50 -10.48 -0.30
C LYS A 156 -18.96 -11.93 -0.49
N GLU A 157 -18.86 -12.45 -1.71
CA GLU A 157 -19.24 -13.83 -2.04
C GLU A 157 -18.43 -14.86 -1.24
N GLU A 158 -17.14 -14.58 -1.01
CA GLU A 158 -16.25 -15.43 -0.22
C GLU A 158 -16.40 -15.25 1.32
N GLY A 159 -17.29 -14.36 1.77
CA GLY A 159 -17.55 -14.11 3.19
C GLY A 159 -16.38 -13.47 3.93
N LEU A 160 -15.57 -12.66 3.23
CA LEU A 160 -14.36 -12.03 3.77
C LEU A 160 -14.60 -10.65 4.37
N LEU A 161 -15.79 -10.08 4.19
CA LEU A 161 -16.13 -8.71 4.56
C LEU A 161 -17.23 -8.70 5.62
N ALA A 162 -17.14 -7.81 6.61
CA ALA A 162 -18.28 -7.50 7.47
C ALA A 162 -19.20 -6.51 6.75
N PRO A 163 -20.50 -6.35 7.06
CA PRO A 163 -21.32 -5.22 6.61
C PRO A 163 -21.23 -4.03 7.59
N TYR A 164 -21.21 -2.78 7.10
CA TYR A 164 -21.20 -1.57 7.93
C TYR A 164 -21.52 -0.35 7.08
N LYS A 165 -22.59 0.36 7.44
CA LYS A 165 -23.01 1.60 6.81
C LYS A 165 -22.53 2.76 7.69
N VAL A 166 -21.64 3.59 7.16
CA VAL A 166 -21.14 4.78 7.87
C VAL A 166 -22.28 5.76 8.17
N ALA A 167 -22.10 6.69 9.11
CA ALA A 167 -23.13 7.67 9.48
C ALA A 167 -23.65 8.49 8.28
N THR A 168 -22.81 8.70 7.26
CA THR A 168 -23.13 9.42 6.02
C THR A 168 -23.52 8.49 4.87
N TRP A 169 -23.88 7.23 5.14
CA TRP A 169 -24.10 6.21 4.10
C TRP A 169 -25.09 6.65 3.01
N ASP A 170 -26.18 7.28 3.42
CA ASP A 170 -27.24 7.72 2.51
C ASP A 170 -26.82 8.89 1.62
N THR A 171 -25.78 9.64 2.00
CA THR A 171 -25.24 10.76 1.20
C THR A 171 -24.19 10.30 0.18
N ILE A 172 -23.73 9.05 0.25
CA ILE A 172 -22.72 8.53 -0.68
C ILE A 172 -23.36 8.36 -2.07
N VAL A 173 -22.79 9.06 -3.04
CA VAL A 173 -23.10 9.01 -4.47
C VAL A 173 -22.07 8.11 -5.16
N GLY A 174 -22.51 7.14 -5.93
CA GLY A 174 -21.64 6.16 -6.62
C GLY A 174 -22.00 4.73 -6.28
N ASP A 175 -21.18 3.79 -6.74
CA ASP A 175 -21.41 2.36 -6.53
C ASP A 175 -21.14 1.98 -5.07
N LYS A 176 -22.16 1.38 -4.44
CA LYS A 176 -22.09 0.85 -3.08
C LYS A 176 -22.96 -0.39 -2.98
N ASP A 177 -22.48 -1.36 -2.22
CA ASP A 177 -23.26 -2.57 -1.95
C ASP A 177 -24.48 -2.21 -1.07
N PRO A 178 -25.71 -2.59 -1.44
CA PRO A 178 -26.91 -2.19 -0.71
C PRO A 178 -26.94 -2.70 0.75
N ASP A 179 -26.22 -3.78 1.04
CA ASP A 179 -26.13 -4.37 2.39
C ASP A 179 -24.95 -3.79 3.20
N GLY A 180 -24.14 -2.92 2.58
CA GLY A 180 -23.02 -2.24 3.23
C GLY A 180 -21.74 -3.05 3.28
N TYR A 181 -21.55 -4.05 2.41
CA TYR A 181 -20.31 -4.84 2.36
C TYR A 181 -19.15 -4.14 1.66
N TYR A 182 -19.38 -3.15 0.81
CA TYR A 182 -18.31 -2.33 0.23
C TYR A 182 -18.91 -1.02 -0.28
N VAL A 183 -18.05 -0.02 -0.43
CA VAL A 183 -18.41 1.27 -1.01
C VAL A 183 -17.22 1.80 -1.79
N VAL A 184 -17.50 2.41 -2.94
CA VAL A 184 -16.50 3.20 -3.64
C VAL A 184 -16.17 4.43 -2.80
N ASP A 185 -14.92 4.52 -2.36
CA ASP A 185 -14.43 5.57 -1.47
C ASP A 185 -13.94 6.79 -2.26
N TYR A 186 -13.27 6.54 -3.39
CA TYR A 186 -12.79 7.59 -4.30
C TYR A 186 -12.56 7.05 -5.71
N ASN A 187 -12.46 7.96 -6.67
CA ASN A 187 -12.22 7.66 -8.08
C ASN A 187 -10.93 8.33 -8.55
N GLY A 188 -10.24 7.67 -9.47
CA GLY A 188 -9.09 8.20 -10.18
C GLY A 188 -9.33 8.17 -11.68
N VAL A 189 -8.73 9.10 -12.40
CA VAL A 189 -8.62 9.03 -13.86
C VAL A 189 -7.23 8.54 -14.21
N MET A 190 -7.12 7.51 -15.05
CA MET A 190 -5.82 7.04 -15.52
C MET A 190 -5.22 8.08 -16.45
N VAL A 191 -3.99 8.48 -16.17
CA VAL A 191 -3.21 9.48 -16.92
C VAL A 191 -1.85 8.93 -17.29
N PHE A 192 -1.19 9.56 -18.26
CA PHE A 192 0.26 9.39 -18.43
C PHE A 192 0.96 10.44 -17.57
N GLU A 193 1.78 9.99 -16.63
CA GLU A 193 2.73 10.86 -15.93
C GLU A 193 4.05 10.81 -16.69
N VAL A 194 4.49 11.98 -17.18
CA VAL A 194 5.64 12.11 -18.08
C VAL A 194 6.69 13.03 -17.47
N ASN A 195 7.89 12.51 -17.26
CA ASN A 195 9.06 13.30 -16.88
C ASN A 195 9.60 14.03 -18.11
N THR A 196 9.38 15.36 -18.15
CA THR A 196 9.73 16.20 -19.31
C THR A 196 11.21 16.59 -19.35
N ASP A 197 12.03 16.25 -18.35
CA ASP A 197 13.49 16.32 -18.50
C ASP A 197 14.00 15.29 -19.51
N VAL A 198 13.38 14.10 -19.54
CA VAL A 198 13.74 12.99 -20.42
C VAL A 198 12.92 13.00 -21.71
N VAL A 199 11.61 13.21 -21.61
CA VAL A 199 10.67 13.09 -22.75
C VAL A 199 10.27 14.48 -23.22
N LYS A 200 10.81 14.91 -24.37
CA LYS A 200 10.49 16.23 -24.95
C LYS A 200 9.24 16.22 -25.82
N ASP A 201 9.03 15.13 -26.56
CA ASP A 201 7.81 14.90 -27.31
C ASP A 201 6.85 14.10 -26.44
N VAL A 202 5.90 14.78 -25.79
CA VAL A 202 4.99 14.12 -24.85
C VAL A 202 3.89 13.36 -25.58
N PRO A 203 3.67 12.06 -25.31
CA PRO A 203 2.58 11.29 -25.91
C PRO A 203 1.23 11.86 -25.47
N LYS A 204 0.27 11.93 -26.38
CA LYS A 204 -1.08 12.47 -26.13
C LYS A 204 -2.14 11.38 -26.06
N ASP A 205 -1.85 10.21 -26.62
CA ASP A 205 -2.78 9.09 -26.61
C ASP A 205 -2.07 7.73 -26.57
N TRP A 206 -2.82 6.66 -26.32
CA TRP A 206 -2.31 5.29 -26.24
C TRP A 206 -1.58 4.85 -27.51
N ALA A 207 -2.06 5.26 -28.68
CA ALA A 207 -1.42 4.92 -29.95
C ALA A 207 -0.01 5.52 -30.08
N ASP A 208 0.24 6.69 -29.51
CA ASP A 208 1.55 7.35 -29.57
C ASP A 208 2.62 6.52 -28.87
N LEU A 209 2.26 5.82 -27.78
CA LEU A 209 3.19 5.01 -27.00
C LEU A 209 3.85 3.88 -27.81
N LEU A 210 3.30 3.51 -28.96
CA LEU A 210 3.87 2.53 -29.88
C LEU A 210 4.94 3.10 -30.82
N ASP A 211 5.14 4.42 -30.84
CA ASP A 211 6.19 5.07 -31.63
C ASP A 211 7.58 4.62 -31.13
N PRO A 212 8.49 4.13 -31.99
CA PRO A 212 9.83 3.71 -31.63
C PRO A 212 10.68 4.77 -30.89
N LYS A 213 10.32 6.05 -30.95
CA LYS A 213 11.00 7.11 -30.19
C LYS A 213 10.89 6.95 -28.67
N TYR A 214 9.88 6.22 -28.19
CA TYR A 214 9.68 5.91 -26.77
C TYR A 214 10.35 4.60 -26.32
N LYS A 215 11.34 4.11 -27.09
CA LYS A 215 12.07 2.89 -26.76
C LYS A 215 12.66 2.94 -25.35
N GLY A 216 12.29 1.97 -24.52
CA GLY A 216 12.73 1.86 -23.13
C GLY A 216 12.30 3.02 -22.25
N GLN A 217 11.10 3.57 -22.45
CA GLN A 217 10.62 4.73 -21.67
C GLN A 217 9.27 4.50 -20.97
N VAL A 218 8.49 3.49 -21.40
CA VAL A 218 7.13 3.27 -20.88
C VAL A 218 7.14 2.18 -19.80
N ALA A 219 6.65 2.48 -18.60
CA ALA A 219 6.69 1.56 -17.46
C ALA A 219 5.32 1.44 -16.76
N LEU A 220 5.00 0.22 -16.31
CA LEU A 220 3.82 -0.04 -15.48
C LEU A 220 4.10 0.30 -14.00
N ALA A 221 3.11 0.86 -13.32
CA ALA A 221 3.12 1.10 -11.88
C ALA A 221 2.63 -0.14 -11.09
N GLY A 222 3.37 -1.24 -11.24
CA GLY A 222 3.14 -2.52 -10.55
C GLY A 222 2.98 -3.70 -11.51
N ASP A 223 2.94 -4.91 -10.95
CA ASP A 223 2.63 -6.13 -11.71
C ASP A 223 1.10 -6.19 -11.96
N PRO A 224 0.61 -6.24 -13.21
CA PRO A 224 -0.82 -6.25 -13.50
C PRO A 224 -1.57 -7.48 -12.98
N ARG A 225 -0.87 -8.51 -12.47
CA ARG A 225 -1.48 -9.67 -11.81
C ARG A 225 -1.81 -9.43 -10.33
N ALA A 226 -1.24 -8.39 -9.72
CA ALA A 226 -1.37 -8.09 -8.29
C ALA A 226 -1.76 -6.64 -8.01
N SER A 227 -1.29 -5.68 -8.81
CA SER A 227 -1.60 -4.26 -8.73
C SER A 227 -2.86 -3.92 -9.52
N ASN A 228 -3.86 -3.38 -8.83
CA ASN A 228 -5.09 -2.88 -9.47
C ASN A 228 -4.76 -1.77 -10.48
N GLN A 229 -3.88 -0.82 -10.16
CA GLN A 229 -3.54 0.25 -11.08
C GLN A 229 -2.90 -0.27 -12.38
N ALA A 230 -1.99 -1.25 -12.26
CA ALA A 230 -1.37 -1.87 -13.43
C ALA A 230 -2.39 -2.67 -14.25
N ALA A 231 -3.29 -3.43 -13.59
CA ALA A 231 -4.38 -4.13 -14.26
C ALA A 231 -5.31 -3.15 -15.01
N GLN A 232 -5.70 -2.06 -14.37
CA GLN A 232 -6.55 -1.01 -14.95
C GLN A 232 -5.88 -0.32 -16.14
N SER A 233 -4.55 -0.20 -16.14
CA SER A 233 -3.80 0.31 -17.30
C SER A 233 -3.94 -0.63 -18.52
N VAL A 234 -3.98 -1.95 -18.30
CA VAL A 234 -4.24 -2.93 -19.37
C VAL A 234 -5.66 -2.81 -19.91
N PHE A 235 -6.66 -2.66 -19.04
CA PHE A 235 -8.05 -2.43 -19.48
C PHE A 235 -8.21 -1.12 -20.25
N ALA A 236 -7.61 -0.03 -19.77
CA ALA A 236 -7.63 1.26 -20.43
C ALA A 236 -7.01 1.20 -21.84
N ALA A 237 -5.86 0.54 -21.97
CA ALA A 237 -5.24 0.30 -23.27
C ALA A 237 -6.11 -0.55 -24.22
N GLY A 238 -6.81 -1.55 -23.67
CA GLY A 238 -7.72 -2.40 -24.43
C GLY A 238 -8.90 -1.61 -24.98
N MET A 239 -9.52 -0.78 -24.16
CA MET A 239 -10.60 0.13 -24.61
C MET A 239 -10.10 1.11 -25.67
N ALA A 240 -8.91 1.69 -25.48
CA ALA A 240 -8.32 2.61 -26.46
C ALA A 240 -8.00 1.93 -27.80
N SER A 241 -7.78 0.62 -27.76
CA SER A 241 -7.55 -0.22 -28.94
C SER A 241 -8.84 -0.81 -29.55
N GLY A 242 -10.02 -0.36 -29.10
CA GLY A 242 -11.32 -0.80 -29.61
C GLY A 242 -11.85 -2.11 -29.01
N GLY A 243 -11.33 -2.52 -27.84
CA GLY A 243 -11.80 -3.68 -27.09
C GLY A 243 -13.04 -3.41 -26.23
N THR A 244 -13.33 -4.34 -25.32
CA THR A 244 -14.46 -4.29 -24.39
C THR A 244 -14.01 -4.54 -22.95
N LEU A 245 -14.82 -4.13 -21.97
CA LEU A 245 -14.53 -4.36 -20.55
C LEU A 245 -14.47 -5.85 -20.16
N ASP A 246 -15.23 -6.69 -20.86
CA ASP A 246 -15.32 -8.13 -20.57
C ASP A 246 -14.18 -8.94 -21.20
N ASP A 247 -13.30 -8.32 -21.98
CA ASP A 247 -12.21 -9.00 -22.69
C ASP A 247 -10.90 -8.20 -22.65
N THR A 248 -9.94 -8.72 -21.89
CA THR A 248 -8.60 -8.13 -21.76
C THR A 248 -7.71 -8.32 -22.99
N THR A 249 -8.12 -9.12 -23.98
CA THR A 249 -7.27 -9.50 -25.13
C THR A 249 -6.72 -8.29 -25.88
N ALA A 250 -7.55 -7.27 -26.11
CA ALA A 250 -7.11 -6.05 -26.79
C ALA A 250 -6.00 -5.31 -26.02
N GLY A 251 -6.13 -5.23 -24.69
CA GLY A 251 -5.13 -4.61 -23.82
C GLY A 251 -3.84 -5.41 -23.76
N LEU A 252 -3.94 -6.74 -23.64
CA LEU A 252 -2.78 -7.63 -23.66
C LEU A 252 -2.05 -7.57 -25.00
N GLU A 253 -2.76 -7.52 -26.13
CA GLU A 253 -2.15 -7.34 -27.45
C GLU A 253 -1.50 -5.95 -27.62
N PHE A 254 -2.06 -4.89 -27.02
CA PHE A 254 -1.41 -3.58 -26.97
C PHE A 254 -0.07 -3.65 -26.23
N PHE A 255 -0.04 -4.19 -25.02
CA PHE A 255 1.19 -4.31 -24.22
C PHE A 255 2.20 -5.29 -24.86
N LYS A 256 1.74 -6.31 -25.57
CA LYS A 256 2.59 -7.19 -26.38
C LYS A 256 3.26 -6.43 -27.53
N LYS A 257 2.54 -5.55 -28.24
CA LYS A 257 3.13 -4.67 -29.27
C LYS A 257 4.12 -3.68 -28.66
N LEU A 258 3.76 -3.09 -27.52
CA LEU A 258 4.62 -2.17 -26.78
C LEU A 258 5.93 -2.85 -26.35
N ASN A 259 5.86 -4.09 -25.86
CA ASN A 259 7.03 -4.90 -25.54
C ASN A 259 7.83 -5.29 -26.79
N ALA A 260 7.17 -5.72 -27.88
CA ALA A 260 7.83 -6.10 -29.12
C ALA A 260 8.57 -4.92 -29.80
N SER A 261 8.06 -3.69 -29.68
CA SER A 261 8.73 -2.47 -30.12
C SER A 261 9.93 -2.08 -29.25
N GLY A 262 10.05 -2.67 -28.06
CA GLY A 262 11.07 -2.34 -27.05
C GLY A 262 10.75 -1.07 -26.25
N ASN A 263 9.53 -0.55 -26.35
CA ASN A 263 9.09 0.65 -25.63
C ASN A 263 8.77 0.36 -24.16
N LEU A 264 8.28 -0.85 -23.87
CA LEU A 264 7.98 -1.28 -22.50
C LEU A 264 9.28 -1.57 -21.71
N LEU A 265 9.44 -0.87 -20.60
CA LEU A 265 10.47 -1.12 -19.61
C LEU A 265 10.07 -2.27 -18.68
N PRO A 266 10.94 -3.26 -18.46
CA PRO A 266 10.75 -4.29 -17.43
C PRO A 266 11.13 -3.76 -16.03
N LEU A 267 10.80 -2.50 -15.75
CA LEU A 267 11.03 -1.84 -14.46
C LEU A 267 9.69 -1.29 -13.96
N ILE A 268 9.40 -1.52 -12.68
CA ILE A 268 8.20 -0.98 -12.04
C ILE A 268 8.39 0.51 -11.77
N ALA A 269 7.45 1.32 -12.23
CA ALA A 269 7.43 2.75 -11.97
C ALA A 269 7.01 3.02 -10.52
N GLY A 270 7.71 3.96 -9.88
CA GLY A 270 7.39 4.53 -8.59
C GLY A 270 7.98 5.93 -8.50
N SER A 271 7.59 6.71 -7.48
CA SER A 271 8.01 8.12 -7.33
C SER A 271 9.52 8.32 -7.50
N GLY A 272 10.34 7.45 -6.90
CA GLY A 272 11.80 7.51 -7.00
C GLY A 272 12.38 7.23 -8.39
N THR A 273 11.81 6.28 -9.16
CA THR A 273 12.29 5.96 -10.52
C THR A 273 11.80 6.97 -11.54
N ILE A 274 10.61 7.56 -11.33
CA ILE A 274 10.10 8.70 -12.10
C ILE A 274 10.99 9.93 -11.89
N ALA A 275 11.30 10.27 -10.64
CA ALA A 275 12.14 11.42 -10.29
C ALA A 275 13.55 11.35 -10.94
N LYS A 276 14.12 10.16 -11.02
CA LYS A 276 15.42 9.91 -11.66
C LYS A 276 15.36 9.84 -13.19
N GLY A 277 14.17 9.80 -13.77
CA GLY A 277 13.98 9.63 -15.22
C GLY A 277 14.21 8.19 -15.72
N GLU A 278 14.28 7.21 -14.82
CA GLU A 278 14.45 5.78 -15.16
C GLU A 278 13.16 5.18 -15.73
N THR A 279 12.00 5.67 -15.28
CA THR A 279 10.66 5.33 -15.81
C THR A 279 9.94 6.62 -16.22
N PRO A 280 10.35 7.25 -17.33
CA PRO A 280 9.95 8.62 -17.64
C PRO A 280 8.54 8.74 -18.23
N ILE A 281 7.90 7.63 -18.64
CA ILE A 281 6.49 7.58 -19.03
C ILE A 281 5.83 6.46 -18.22
N THR A 282 4.83 6.79 -17.41
CA THR A 282 4.10 5.78 -16.64
C THR A 282 2.60 6.04 -16.60
N PHE A 283 1.83 4.98 -16.31
CA PHE A 283 0.39 5.02 -16.14
C PHE A 283 0.06 5.18 -14.66
N GLN A 284 -0.53 6.31 -14.32
CA GLN A 284 -0.81 6.69 -12.94
C GLN A 284 -2.24 7.14 -12.77
N TRP A 285 -2.78 6.99 -11.56
CA TRP A 285 -3.99 7.73 -11.22
C TRP A 285 -3.65 9.21 -11.14
N ASN A 286 -4.53 10.07 -11.66
CA ASN A 286 -4.33 11.51 -11.72
C ASN A 286 -3.97 12.12 -10.35
N TYR A 287 -4.58 11.67 -9.26
CA TYR A 287 -4.27 12.17 -7.92
C TYR A 287 -2.84 11.81 -7.46
N LEU A 288 -2.30 10.66 -7.89
CA LEU A 288 -0.92 10.27 -7.59
C LEU A 288 0.07 11.08 -8.44
N ALA A 289 -0.24 11.25 -9.73
CA ALA A 289 0.59 12.07 -10.61
C ALA A 289 0.65 13.54 -10.14
N LEU A 290 -0.47 14.08 -9.62
CA LEU A 290 -0.51 15.40 -8.99
C LEU A 290 0.30 15.46 -7.70
N ALA A 291 0.19 14.45 -6.83
CA ALA A 291 0.98 14.38 -5.61
C ALA A 291 2.49 14.29 -5.89
N ASN A 292 2.90 13.54 -6.92
CA ASN A 292 4.27 13.52 -7.40
C ASN A 292 4.72 14.90 -7.91
N ALA A 293 3.88 15.59 -8.69
CA ALA A 293 4.19 16.93 -9.19
C ALA A 293 4.42 17.94 -8.05
N ASP A 294 3.59 17.90 -7.02
CA ASP A 294 3.73 18.72 -5.81
C ASP A 294 5.01 18.34 -5.05
N THR A 295 5.29 17.04 -4.88
CA THR A 295 6.46 16.53 -4.16
C THR A 295 7.78 16.89 -4.87
N PHE A 296 7.81 16.81 -6.20
CA PHE A 296 9.01 17.12 -6.98
C PHE A 296 9.25 18.62 -7.10
N ALA A 297 8.24 19.45 -6.81
CA ALA A 297 8.35 20.92 -6.83
C ALA A 297 8.96 21.46 -8.15
N GLY A 298 8.61 20.82 -9.27
CA GLY A 298 9.11 21.15 -10.61
C GLY A 298 10.49 20.57 -10.95
N ASN A 299 11.06 19.69 -10.14
CA ASN A 299 12.34 19.03 -10.38
C ASN A 299 12.30 17.51 -10.06
N PRO A 300 12.01 16.64 -11.05
CA PRO A 300 11.85 16.97 -12.46
C PRO A 300 10.51 17.63 -12.78
N PRO A 301 10.41 18.39 -13.88
CA PRO A 301 9.14 18.89 -14.39
C PRO A 301 8.31 17.73 -14.96
N LEU A 302 7.09 17.60 -14.46
CA LEU A 302 6.14 16.59 -14.93
C LEU A 302 5.09 17.19 -15.85
N GLU A 303 4.72 16.45 -16.89
CA GLU A 303 3.50 16.68 -17.66
C GLU A 303 2.52 15.54 -17.39
N ILE A 304 1.30 15.89 -16.99
CA ILE A 304 0.21 14.94 -16.73
C ILE A 304 -0.74 14.97 -17.92
N VAL A 305 -0.79 13.88 -18.66
CA VAL A 305 -1.58 13.77 -19.89
C VAL A 305 -2.82 12.93 -19.64
N TYR A 306 -3.97 13.49 -19.99
CA TYR A 306 -5.24 12.77 -20.08
C TYR A 306 -5.41 12.25 -21.52
N PRO A 307 -5.33 10.93 -21.77
CA PRO A 307 -5.38 10.39 -23.13
C PRO A 307 -6.71 10.69 -23.83
N SER A 308 -6.66 11.20 -25.07
CA SER A 308 -7.86 11.67 -25.77
C SER A 308 -8.85 10.58 -26.15
N SER A 309 -8.37 9.37 -26.50
CA SER A 309 -9.21 8.26 -26.95
C SER A 309 -10.03 7.65 -25.82
N VAL A 310 -9.46 7.58 -24.62
CA VAL A 310 -10.08 6.97 -23.44
C VAL A 310 -9.69 7.74 -22.18
N ASN A 311 -10.69 8.37 -21.57
CA ASN A 311 -10.62 8.84 -20.18
C ASN A 311 -11.08 7.69 -19.27
N TRP A 312 -10.13 6.87 -18.85
CA TRP A 312 -10.41 5.70 -18.02
C TRP A 312 -10.60 6.09 -16.56
N VAL A 313 -11.80 5.91 -16.03
CA VAL A 313 -12.09 6.14 -14.62
C VAL A 313 -12.00 4.81 -13.88
N GLY A 314 -11.09 4.72 -12.91
CA GLY A 314 -11.06 3.65 -11.94
C GLY A 314 -11.67 4.10 -10.62
N THR A 315 -12.29 3.18 -9.92
CA THR A 315 -12.88 3.41 -8.61
C THR A 315 -12.15 2.54 -7.59
N ILE A 316 -11.98 3.00 -6.36
CA ILE A 316 -11.37 2.20 -5.29
C ILE A 316 -12.40 2.01 -4.19
N CYS A 317 -12.50 0.77 -3.71
CA CYS A 317 -13.46 0.34 -2.72
C CYS A 317 -12.77 0.11 -1.38
N ARG A 318 -13.24 0.80 -0.33
CA ARG A 318 -12.76 0.59 1.03
C ARG A 318 -13.68 -0.33 1.80
N ARG A 319 -13.11 -1.19 2.65
CA ARG A 319 -13.94 -1.95 3.58
C ARG A 319 -13.31 -2.41 4.89
N LEU A 320 -14.16 -2.57 5.92
CA LEU A 320 -13.89 -3.31 7.16
C LEU A 320 -13.91 -4.83 6.96
N VAL A 321 -12.82 -5.48 7.35
CA VAL A 321 -12.69 -6.92 7.46
C VAL A 321 -13.36 -7.38 8.76
N PRO A 322 -14.02 -8.56 8.82
CA PRO A 322 -14.54 -9.10 10.06
C PRO A 322 -13.39 -9.29 11.05
N MET A 323 -13.31 -8.41 12.05
CA MET A 323 -12.51 -8.69 13.23
C MET A 323 -13.19 -9.83 14.01
N LEU A 324 -12.68 -11.05 13.92
CA LEU A 324 -13.00 -12.12 14.87
C LEU A 324 -12.31 -11.89 16.24
N ARG A 325 -12.35 -10.66 16.78
CA ARG A 325 -11.83 -10.33 18.12
C ARG A 325 -12.74 -10.91 19.21
N THR A 326 -12.68 -12.22 19.40
CA THR A 326 -13.02 -12.85 20.68
C THR A 326 -11.88 -12.57 21.68
N ARG A 327 -11.84 -11.37 22.27
CA ARG A 327 -11.10 -11.16 23.53
C ARG A 327 -11.98 -11.61 24.69
N GLN A 328 -11.97 -12.92 24.97
CA GLN A 328 -12.45 -13.46 26.24
C GLN A 328 -11.59 -12.93 27.40
N ARG A 329 -12.20 -12.26 28.39
CA ARG A 329 -11.71 -12.28 29.78
C ARG A 329 -12.90 -12.48 30.74
N ARG A 330 -12.88 -13.67 31.37
CA ARG A 330 -13.73 -14.22 32.47
C ARG A 330 -13.76 -13.27 33.70
N ALA A 331 -14.68 -13.28 34.66
CA ALA A 331 -15.92 -13.99 35.01
C ALA A 331 -16.53 -13.28 36.25
N CYS A 332 -17.84 -13.46 36.54
CA CYS A 332 -18.38 -14.00 37.81
C CYS A 332 -19.84 -13.55 38.09
N GLY A 333 -20.76 -14.51 38.15
CA GLY A 333 -21.59 -14.73 39.35
C GLY A 333 -22.89 -13.92 39.58
N LYS A 334 -24.00 -14.64 39.39
CA LYS A 334 -25.27 -14.62 40.15
C LYS A 334 -26.36 -13.62 39.75
N SER A 335 -27.35 -14.16 39.02
CA SER A 335 -28.75 -13.74 39.10
C SER A 335 -29.27 -13.98 40.53
N THR A 336 -29.60 -12.91 41.23
CA THR A 336 -30.42 -12.92 42.44
C THR A 336 -31.89 -12.92 42.03
N SER A 337 -32.54 -14.07 42.09
CA SER A 337 -34.01 -14.14 42.20
C SER A 337 -34.40 -13.86 43.65
N ILE A 338 -35.17 -12.81 43.86
CA ILE A 338 -35.90 -12.54 45.11
C ILE A 338 -37.30 -13.18 44.96
N PRO A 339 -37.86 -13.81 46.01
CA PRO A 339 -39.02 -14.69 45.90
C PRO A 339 -40.33 -13.90 45.94
N THR A 340 -41.32 -14.37 45.18
CA THR A 340 -42.74 -14.07 45.43
C THR A 340 -43.46 -15.37 45.72
N SER A 341 -43.80 -15.55 46.99
CA SER A 341 -44.84 -16.45 47.47
C SER A 341 -46.23 -15.81 47.30
N ALA A 342 -47.24 -16.68 47.36
CA ALA A 342 -48.69 -16.44 47.51
C ALA A 342 -49.51 -16.23 46.22
N SER A 343 -50.09 -17.31 45.71
CA SER A 343 -51.46 -17.77 46.06
C SER A 343 -51.67 -19.21 45.59
#